data_AF-T0Y3Q3-F1
#
_entry.id   AF-T0Y3Q3-F1
#
_cell.length_a   1.000
_cell.length_b   1.000
_cell.length_c   1.000
_cell.angle_alpha   90.00
_cell.angle_beta   90.00
_cell.angle_gamma   90.00
#
_symmetry.space_group_name_H-M   'P 1'
#
loop_
_entity.id
_entity.type
_entity.pdbx_description
1 polymer ?
#
loop_
_entity_poly.entity_id
_entity_poly.type
_entity_poly.pdbx_seq_one_letter_code
_entity_poly.pdbx_strand_id
1 'polypeptide(L)' 'MARDRFLEELVNDELRSEPGVTDKAMFGGWAWLLNGKLLCGARDDGMLVRLGKGKDTWA' A
#
# COMPACT_ATOMS: atom_id res chain seq x y z
N MET A 1 -10.82 -6.19 -12.06
CA MET A 1 -10.30 -4.88 -11.59
C MET A 1 -8.92 -4.72 -12.16
N ALA A 2 -8.61 -3.55 -12.70
CA ALA A 2 -7.31 -3.32 -13.29
C ALA A 2 -6.30 -3.10 -12.16
N ARG A 3 -5.05 -3.48 -12.43
CA ARG A 3 -3.93 -3.28 -11.53
C ARG A 3 -2.99 -2.30 -12.19
N ASP A 4 -2.62 -1.25 -11.48
CA ASP A 4 -1.55 -0.37 -11.92
C ASP A 4 -0.21 -1.02 -11.55
N ARG A 5 0.36 -1.77 -12.50
CA ARG A 5 1.64 -2.48 -12.32
C ARG A 5 2.79 -1.52 -12.07
N PHE A 6 2.75 -0.32 -12.65
CA PHE A 6 3.81 0.65 -12.47
C PHE A 6 3.79 1.23 -11.06
N LEU A 7 2.59 1.58 -10.55
CA LEU A 7 2.44 2.02 -9.17
C LEU A 7 2.82 0.91 -8.17
N GLU A 8 2.47 -0.34 -8.46
CA GLU A 8 2.87 -1.49 -7.65
C GLU A 8 4.38 -1.65 -7.58
N GLU A 9 5.08 -1.61 -8.72
CA GLU A 9 6.54 -1.70 -8.78
C GLU A 9 7.19 -0.53 -8.02
N LEU A 10 6.72 0.69 -8.23
CA LEU A 10 7.25 1.88 -7.57
C LEU A 10 7.17 1.77 -6.04
N VAL A 11 6.02 1.38 -5.51
CA VAL A 11 5.83 1.25 -4.06
C VAL A 11 6.61 0.05 -3.52
N ASN A 12 6.67 -1.05 -4.27
CA ASN A 12 7.42 -2.23 -3.85
C ASN A 12 8.93 -1.95 -3.78
N ASP A 13 9.47 -1.16 -4.71
CA ASP A 13 10.87 -0.80 -4.74
C ASP A 13 11.32 -0.02 -3.50
N GLU A 14 10.45 0.85 -2.98
CA GLU A 14 10.68 1.61 -1.76
C GLU A 14 10.48 0.77 -0.49
N LEU A 15 9.52 -0.15 -0.48
CA LEU A 15 9.12 -0.86 0.75
C LEU A 15 9.75 -2.24 0.93
N ARG A 16 10.27 -2.88 -0.12
CA ARG A 16 10.81 -4.25 -0.06
C ARG A 16 11.98 -4.42 0.91
N SER A 17 12.73 -3.34 1.19
CA SER A 17 13.85 -3.36 2.14
C SER A 17 13.43 -3.14 3.58
N GLU A 18 12.20 -2.72 3.84
CA GLU A 18 11.72 -2.38 5.17
C GLU A 18 11.39 -3.64 5.98
N PRO A 19 12.07 -3.89 7.13
CA PRO A 19 11.82 -5.07 7.94
C PRO A 19 10.37 -5.16 8.43
N GLY A 20 9.77 -6.32 8.24
CA GLY A 20 8.39 -6.58 8.64
C GLY A 20 7.35 -6.07 7.64
N VAL A 21 7.75 -5.48 6.51
CA VAL A 21 6.84 -5.28 5.38
C VAL A 21 6.61 -6.60 4.66
N THR A 22 5.34 -6.86 4.36
CA THR A 22 4.86 -7.99 3.56
C THR A 22 3.82 -7.48 2.59
N ASP A 23 3.65 -8.16 1.47
CA ASP A 23 2.74 -7.74 0.41
C ASP A 23 1.83 -8.88 -0.05
N LYS A 24 0.61 -8.54 -0.49
CA LYS A 24 -0.38 -9.50 -1.00
C LYS A 24 -1.49 -8.84 -1.80
N ALA A 25 -2.11 -9.63 -2.68
CA ALA A 25 -3.35 -9.25 -3.36
C ALA A 25 -4.51 -9.09 -2.36
N MET A 26 -5.09 -7.88 -2.29
CA MET A 26 -6.25 -7.57 -1.45
C MET A 26 -7.08 -6.43 -2.06
N PHE A 27 -8.38 -6.40 -1.75
CA PHE A 27 -9.28 -5.31 -2.17
C PHE A 27 -9.27 -5.06 -3.70
N GLY A 28 -9.00 -6.12 -4.47
CA GLY A 28 -8.85 -6.09 -5.92
C GLY A 28 -7.65 -5.29 -6.46
N GLY A 29 -6.69 -4.96 -5.59
CA GLY A 29 -5.37 -4.42 -5.94
C GLY A 29 -4.26 -5.15 -5.18
N TRP A 30 -3.18 -4.43 -4.89
CA TRP A 30 -2.05 -4.90 -4.10
C TRP A 30 -1.96 -4.13 -2.78
N ALA A 31 -1.64 -4.79 -1.68
CA ALA A 31 -1.53 -4.17 -0.38
C ALA A 31 -0.22 -4.53 0.30
N TRP A 32 0.38 -3.55 0.98
CA TRP A 32 1.55 -3.71 1.84
C TRP A 32 1.14 -3.60 3.30
N LEU A 33 1.68 -4.51 4.11
CA LEU A 33 1.40 -4.64 5.53
C LEU A 33 2.70 -4.54 6.30
N LEU A 34 2.75 -3.64 7.28
CA LEU A 34 3.84 -3.55 8.24
C LEU A 34 3.47 -4.35 9.49
N ASN A 35 4.23 -5.40 9.80
CA ASN A 35 3.98 -6.28 10.94
C ASN A 35 2.52 -6.79 10.98
N GLY A 36 2.01 -7.19 9.81
CA GLY A 36 0.64 -7.70 9.65
C GLY A 36 -0.47 -6.63 9.68
N LYS A 37 -0.13 -5.34 9.77
CA LYS A 37 -1.10 -4.23 9.76
C LYS A 37 -1.05 -3.50 8.43
N LEU A 38 -2.21 -3.20 7.84
CA LEU A 38 -2.29 -2.45 6.59
C LEU A 38 -1.51 -1.12 6.70
N LEU A 39 -0.58 -0.90 5.78
CA LEU A 39 0.21 0.32 5.64
C LEU A 39 -0.34 1.15 4.48
N CYS A 40 -0.36 0.56 3.29
CA CYS A 40 -0.92 1.16 2.08
C CYS A 40 -1.37 0.08 1.09
N GLY A 41 -2.03 0.49 0.01
CA GLY A 41 -2.36 -0.38 -1.11
C GLY A 41 -2.52 0.40 -2.41
N ALA A 42 -2.21 -0.25 -3.53
CA ALA A 42 -2.29 0.29 -4.88
C ALA A 42 -3.41 -0.41 -5.66
N ARG A 43 -4.13 0.38 -6.45
CA ARG A 43 -5.24 -0.02 -7.31
C ARG A 43 -5.14 0.76 -8.64
N ASP A 44 -5.98 0.39 -9.61
CA ASP A 44 -6.13 1.15 -10.86
C ASP A 44 -6.60 2.60 -10.65
N ASP A 45 -7.39 2.84 -9.61
CA ASP A 45 -7.91 4.16 -9.25
C ASP A 45 -7.00 4.95 -8.28
N GLY A 46 -5.79 4.46 -8.02
CA GLY A 46 -4.77 5.16 -7.24
C GLY A 46 -4.32 4.41 -5.99
N MET A 47 -3.99 5.16 -4.93
CA MET A 47 -3.39 4.61 -3.71
C MET A 47 -4.25 4.87 -2.48
N LEU A 48 -4.35 3.85 -1.63
CA LEU A 48 -4.89 3.94 -0.28
C LEU A 48 -3.72 3.96 0.71
N VAL A 49 -3.73 4.91 1.64
CA VAL A 49 -2.72 5.00 2.71
C VAL A 49 -3.41 4.99 4.06
N ARG A 50 -2.89 4.18 4.99
CA ARG A 50 -3.40 4.18 6.35
C ARG A 50 -2.82 5.36 7.12
N LEU A 51 -3.68 6.31 7.46
CA LEU A 51 -3.33 7.42 8.34
C LEU A 51 -3.49 7.01 9.81
N GLY A 52 -2.64 7.58 10.66
CA GLY A 52 -2.79 7.47 12.11
C GLY A 52 -4.06 8.20 12.57
N LYS A 53 -4.61 7.81 13.72
CA LYS A 53 -5.77 8.49 14.31
C LYS A 53 -5.47 9.99 14.48
N GLY A 54 -6.32 10.85 13.90
CA GLY A 54 -6.16 12.31 13.93
C GLY A 54 -5.07 12.86 13.00
N LYS A 55 -4.55 12.05 12.08
CA LYS A 55 -3.62 12.47 11.02
C LYS A 55 -4.29 12.52 9.64
N ASP A 56 -5.59 12.74 9.61
CA ASP A 56 -6.44 12.83 8.42
C ASP A 56 -6.79 14.26 8.03
N THR A 57 -6.37 15.25 8.83
CA THR A 57 -6.72 16.67 8.65
C THR A 57 -5.79 17.46 7.71
N TRP A 58 -4.69 16.86 7.26
CA TRP A 58 -3.72 17.53 6.37
C TRP A 58 -3.92 17.19 4.89
N ALA A 59 -4.79 16.22 4.58
CA ALA A 59 -5.04 15.68 3.25
C ALA A 59 -6.36 16.18 2.66
#